data_AF-A0A4Y9ZFH0-F1
#
_entry.id   AF-A0A4Y9ZFH0-F1
#
_cell.length_a   1.000
_cell.length_b   1.000
_cell.length_c   1.000
_cell.angle_alpha   90.00
_cell.angle_beta   90.00
_cell.angle_gamma   90.00
#
_symmetry.space_group_name_H-M   'P 1'
#
loop_
_entity.id
_entity.type
_entity.pdbx_description
1 polymer ?
#
loop_
_entity_poly.entity_id
_entity_poly.type
_entity_poly.pdbx_seq_one_letter_code
_entity_poly.pdbx_strand_id
1 'polypeptide(L)'
;MAPKPPHKPGPPIQLIRRIDYLAELLKHLPDSLPELPAHESTYHFGLDQELVEEEGTWFAFNRAFEVGFETHKNRDGARLQLRERGKNLNGVIGLFKQAVKDISPAERELVRERVDVLVRAAQDAGARIPVRENRIKRKASSMLVETKRTKRDDEEAQQKDAEITVLDDSDCDSDSDSDKATGSVSFVRSKDPLAEQTHDNMSPISIDSSSDSDLEPVELKQIQRNARELEEMRKEVMQDEEQKREAKAQKQKDAARERQRKHRAKTQKERAASRANRKDSTSGSTSKKLILGEVRDEGTSKELTDLVETSRPGSQWRANRNGKLGGAVHGKQKHTNWYHPFLWVHIDKAAHKTLWSANEIVKVLKRDQPELFGRLNRGTVHHWFAPGGRGWSEATKQNVARHHQLARSGRVGILKAYPRVVEKITAKLKDLRRSGLPVSVSLARSLMLAIIKSEKPDLLKTFKVSEHYVRAFLQSKLDWSHRKGTRAAAHIPENAPEVCERAFFRAVYLMKEYDIPAKARHVLTGNSSTYHERGAKQVDIVAKDEKRAYTLLVASTPSGSILPFQQVWSGSTHRSLPVGGADGMDEAHQQNCNYFGMTFSLRATLDFSAGT
;
A
#
# COMPACT_ATOMS: atom_id res chain seq x y z
N MET A 1 -34.15 33.71 -24.01
CA MET A 1 -32.95 33.43 -24.83
C MET A 1 -31.96 32.68 -23.98
N ALA A 2 -31.45 31.52 -24.41
CA ALA A 2 -30.34 30.87 -23.71
C ALA A 2 -29.05 31.69 -23.90
N PRO A 3 -28.22 31.88 -22.86
CA PRO A 3 -26.93 32.54 -23.03
C PRO A 3 -26.06 31.71 -23.98
N LYS A 4 -25.42 32.38 -24.96
CA LYS A 4 -24.45 31.70 -25.84
C LYS A 4 -23.33 31.10 -24.97
N PRO A 5 -22.90 29.86 -25.23
CA PRO A 5 -21.82 29.26 -24.46
C PRO A 5 -20.55 30.12 -24.58
N PRO A 6 -19.76 30.26 -23.50
CA PRO A 6 -18.54 31.05 -23.53
C PRO A 6 -17.59 30.51 -24.60
N HIS A 7 -17.02 31.42 -25.40
CA HIS A 7 -16.12 31.05 -26.48
C HIS A 7 -14.90 30.33 -25.91
N LYS A 8 -14.72 29.04 -26.22
CA LYS A 8 -13.53 28.30 -25.78
C LYS A 8 -12.28 29.04 -26.29
N PRO A 9 -11.26 29.33 -25.45
CA PRO A 9 -10.04 29.96 -25.90
C PRO A 9 -9.31 29.01 -26.87
N GLY A 10 -8.95 29.54 -28.03
CA GLY A 10 -8.27 28.78 -29.09
C GLY A 10 -6.94 28.17 -28.63
N PRO A 11 -6.37 27.24 -29.42
CA PRO A 11 -5.03 26.73 -29.21
C PRO A 11 -3.96 27.82 -29.02
N PRO A 12 -2.97 27.66 -28.13
CA PRO A 12 -1.84 28.58 -28.03
C PRO A 12 -1.04 28.60 -29.34
N ILE A 13 -0.79 29.79 -29.89
CA ILE A 13 -0.08 29.98 -31.16
C ILE A 13 1.32 29.31 -31.12
N GLN A 14 1.99 29.34 -29.97
CA GLN A 14 3.30 28.70 -29.78
C GLN A 14 3.22 27.17 -29.94
N LEU A 15 2.17 26.52 -29.43
CA LEU A 15 1.98 25.08 -29.54
C LEU A 15 1.68 24.68 -31.00
N ILE A 16 0.85 25.45 -31.72
CA ILE A 16 0.63 25.24 -33.16
C ILE A 16 1.96 25.35 -33.91
N ARG A 17 2.75 26.42 -33.70
CA ARG A 17 4.07 26.60 -34.33
C ARG A 17 5.03 25.44 -34.02
N ARG A 18 4.97 24.85 -32.83
CA ARG A 18 5.79 23.70 -32.45
C ARG A 18 5.36 22.41 -33.14
N ILE A 19 4.05 22.19 -33.30
CA ILE A 19 3.49 21.09 -34.11
C ILE A 19 3.85 21.26 -35.59
N ASP A 20 3.78 22.47 -36.14
CA ASP A 20 4.17 22.75 -37.53
C ASP A 20 5.69 22.59 -37.74
N TYR A 21 6.51 22.93 -36.74
CA TYR A 21 7.95 22.64 -36.75
C TYR A 21 8.23 21.14 -36.76
N LEU A 22 7.52 20.35 -35.95
CA LEU A 22 7.61 18.89 -36.00
C LEU A 22 7.16 18.35 -37.37
N ALA A 23 6.06 18.87 -37.92
CA ALA A 23 5.56 18.47 -39.24
C ALA A 23 6.56 18.75 -40.37
N GLU A 24 7.33 19.84 -40.29
CA GLU A 24 8.42 20.10 -41.23
C GLU A 24 9.60 19.15 -40.99
N LEU A 25 10.00 18.94 -39.73
CA LEU A 25 11.11 18.07 -39.36
C LEU A 25 10.90 16.61 -39.84
N LEU A 26 9.68 16.07 -39.73
CA LEU A 26 9.34 14.72 -40.19
C LEU A 26 9.42 14.55 -41.72
N LYS A 27 9.36 15.64 -42.52
CA LYS A 27 9.60 15.57 -43.97
C LYS A 27 11.07 15.42 -44.33
N HIS A 28 11.98 15.83 -43.44
CA HIS A 28 13.43 15.79 -43.64
C HIS A 28 14.09 14.63 -42.87
N LEU A 29 13.35 13.52 -42.68
CA LEU A 29 13.91 12.27 -42.14
C LEU A 29 14.82 11.59 -43.19
N PRO A 30 16.01 11.10 -42.78
CA PRO A 30 17.00 10.58 -43.73
C PRO A 30 16.59 9.29 -44.41
N ASP A 31 17.22 9.00 -45.56
CA ASP A 31 17.01 7.77 -46.36
C ASP A 31 17.44 6.48 -45.67
N SER A 32 18.07 6.57 -44.49
CA SER A 32 18.37 5.42 -43.64
C SER A 32 17.14 4.82 -42.94
N LEU A 33 16.01 5.54 -42.90
CA LEU A 33 14.74 4.98 -42.45
C LEU A 33 13.94 4.44 -43.66
N PRO A 34 13.37 3.22 -43.57
CA PRO A 34 12.56 2.66 -44.65
C PRO A 34 11.31 3.52 -44.88
N GLU A 35 10.98 3.73 -46.15
CA GLU A 35 9.68 4.28 -46.56
C GLU A 35 8.74 3.12 -46.89
N LEU A 36 7.84 2.78 -45.97
CA LEU A 36 6.92 1.66 -46.14
C LEU A 36 5.63 2.09 -46.89
N PRO A 37 5.08 1.21 -47.75
CA PRO A 37 3.73 1.39 -48.30
C PRO A 37 2.69 1.56 -47.19
N ALA A 38 1.60 2.28 -47.50
CA ALA A 38 0.60 2.65 -46.50
C ALA A 38 -0.09 1.47 -45.79
N HIS A 39 -0.06 0.26 -46.38
CA HIS A 39 -0.60 -0.98 -45.83
C HIS A 39 0.42 -1.83 -45.06
N GLU A 40 1.72 -1.55 -45.18
CA GLU A 40 2.80 -2.22 -44.43
C GLU A 40 3.31 -1.38 -43.25
N SER A 41 3.09 -0.06 -43.31
CA SER A 41 3.43 0.89 -42.26
C SER A 41 2.77 0.53 -40.93
N THR A 42 3.56 0.46 -39.86
CA THR A 42 3.08 0.25 -38.48
C THR A 42 2.39 1.48 -37.89
N TYR A 43 2.60 2.65 -38.48
CA TYR A 43 2.07 3.92 -38.01
C TYR A 43 0.62 4.17 -38.44
N HIS A 44 -0.29 3.94 -37.49
CA HIS A 44 -1.71 4.32 -37.57
C HIS A 44 -2.07 5.27 -36.43
N PHE A 45 -2.63 6.44 -36.76
CA PHE A 45 -2.97 7.48 -35.80
C PHE A 45 -4.40 7.98 -36.02
N GLY A 46 -5.22 7.93 -34.98
CA GLY A 46 -6.59 8.44 -34.97
C GLY A 46 -7.11 8.56 -33.54
N LEU A 47 -8.06 9.47 -33.30
CA LEU A 47 -8.80 9.52 -32.05
C LEU A 47 -10.00 8.58 -32.15
N ASP A 48 -9.98 7.54 -31.32
CA ASP A 48 -11.11 6.66 -31.07
C ASP A 48 -12.20 7.44 -30.31
N GLN A 49 -13.36 7.64 -30.93
CA GLN A 49 -14.42 8.48 -30.37
C GLN A 49 -15.09 7.84 -29.16
N GLU A 50 -15.17 6.50 -29.09
CA GLU A 50 -15.74 5.81 -27.93
C GLU A 50 -14.89 6.12 -26.69
N LEU A 51 -13.56 6.09 -26.83
CA LEU A 51 -12.64 6.45 -25.74
C LEU A 51 -12.62 7.95 -25.42
N VAL A 52 -12.91 8.83 -26.39
CA VAL A 52 -13.07 10.27 -26.15
C VAL A 52 -14.32 10.53 -25.29
N GLU A 53 -15.40 9.78 -25.53
CA GLU A 53 -16.64 9.88 -24.75
C GLU A 53 -16.53 9.23 -23.36
N GLU A 54 -15.85 8.09 -23.23
CA GLU A 54 -15.69 7.36 -21.96
C GLU A 54 -14.66 7.98 -21.01
N GLU A 55 -13.43 8.25 -21.48
CA GLU A 55 -12.26 8.61 -20.64
C GLU A 55 -11.65 9.97 -21.02
N GLY A 56 -12.18 10.64 -22.04
CA GLY A 56 -11.80 11.99 -22.45
C GLY A 56 -10.67 12.06 -23.50
N THR A 57 -10.58 13.21 -24.17
CA THR A 57 -9.70 13.38 -25.34
C THR A 57 -8.22 13.19 -25.02
N TRP A 58 -7.73 13.60 -23.85
CA TRP A 58 -6.33 13.37 -23.46
C TRP A 58 -6.00 11.88 -23.34
N PHE A 59 -6.90 11.07 -22.77
CA PHE A 59 -6.70 9.62 -22.66
C PHE A 59 -6.68 8.95 -24.03
N ALA A 60 -7.67 9.24 -24.88
CA ALA A 60 -7.73 8.73 -26.24
C ALA A 60 -6.50 9.13 -27.08
N PHE A 61 -6.06 10.40 -26.97
CA PHE A 61 -4.84 10.89 -27.61
C PHE A 61 -3.59 10.13 -27.14
N ASN A 62 -3.39 10.01 -25.82
CA ASN A 62 -2.20 9.37 -25.29
C ASN A 62 -2.16 7.86 -25.62
N ARG A 63 -3.32 7.18 -25.61
CA ARG A 63 -3.42 5.79 -26.08
C ARG A 63 -3.08 5.66 -27.57
N ALA A 64 -3.63 6.52 -28.43
CA ALA A 64 -3.32 6.51 -29.86
C ALA A 64 -1.83 6.76 -30.14
N PHE A 65 -1.20 7.66 -29.39
CA PHE A 65 0.24 7.91 -29.42
C PHE A 65 1.05 6.66 -28.99
N GLU A 66 0.72 6.08 -27.83
CA GLU A 66 1.44 4.93 -27.25
C GLU A 66 1.28 3.62 -28.05
N VAL A 67 0.16 3.46 -28.75
CA VAL A 67 -0.07 2.37 -29.70
C VAL A 67 0.69 2.64 -30.99
N GLY A 68 0.53 3.82 -31.60
CA GLY A 68 1.13 4.14 -32.90
C GLY A 68 2.65 4.11 -32.90
N PHE A 69 3.33 4.53 -31.83
CA PHE A 69 4.79 4.41 -31.72
C PHE A 69 5.26 3.12 -31.00
N GLU A 70 4.34 2.23 -30.63
CA GLU A 70 4.59 1.05 -29.79
C GLU A 70 5.42 1.34 -28.52
N THR A 71 5.32 2.54 -27.97
CA THR A 71 6.24 3.02 -26.91
C THR A 71 6.07 2.23 -25.61
N HIS A 72 4.94 1.54 -25.44
CA HIS A 72 4.70 0.52 -24.43
C HIS A 72 5.60 -0.74 -24.52
N LYS A 73 6.26 -1.01 -25.66
CA LYS A 73 7.20 -2.12 -25.86
C LYS A 73 8.66 -1.73 -25.59
N ASN A 74 8.95 -0.44 -25.45
CA ASN A 74 10.29 0.03 -25.12
C ASN A 74 10.67 -0.46 -23.72
N ARG A 75 11.92 -0.91 -23.54
CA ARG A 75 12.45 -1.23 -22.21
C ARG A 75 12.50 0.04 -21.35
N ASP A 76 12.32 -0.12 -20.05
CA ASP A 76 12.32 0.97 -19.07
C ASP A 76 13.49 1.95 -19.32
N GLY A 77 13.17 3.24 -19.52
CA GLY A 77 14.12 4.31 -19.81
C GLY A 77 14.59 4.46 -21.27
N ALA A 78 14.19 3.59 -22.20
CA ALA A 78 14.57 3.73 -23.61
C ALA A 78 13.81 4.88 -24.32
N ARG A 79 14.55 5.71 -25.06
CA ARG A 79 13.98 6.82 -25.86
C ARG A 79 13.09 6.31 -26.99
N LEU A 80 12.09 7.10 -27.37
CA LEU A 80 11.27 6.85 -28.55
C LEU A 80 12.15 6.90 -29.82
N GLN A 81 12.08 5.85 -30.65
CA GLN A 81 12.79 5.75 -31.91
C GLN A 81 11.79 5.68 -33.07
N LEU A 82 12.02 6.48 -34.11
CA LEU A 82 11.28 6.37 -35.36
C LEU A 82 11.81 5.17 -36.16
N ARG A 83 10.92 4.31 -36.63
CA ARG A 83 11.26 3.04 -37.33
C ARG A 83 11.11 3.12 -38.84
N GLU A 84 10.29 4.06 -39.31
CA GLU A 84 9.92 4.24 -40.70
C GLU A 84 9.72 5.73 -40.98
N ARG A 85 9.75 6.11 -42.27
CA ARG A 85 9.40 7.43 -42.78
C ARG A 85 8.29 7.31 -43.81
N GLY A 86 7.69 8.44 -44.18
CA GLY A 86 6.69 8.49 -45.26
C GLY A 86 5.39 9.16 -44.83
N LYS A 87 4.35 9.01 -45.65
CA LYS A 87 3.11 9.81 -45.55
C LYS A 87 2.31 9.54 -44.26
N ASN A 88 2.39 8.34 -43.69
CA ASN A 88 1.60 7.97 -42.51
C ASN A 88 2.02 8.72 -41.24
N LEU A 89 3.26 9.23 -41.17
CA LEU A 89 3.68 10.16 -40.11
C LEU A 89 2.91 11.48 -40.11
N ASN A 90 2.29 11.90 -41.23
CA ASN A 90 1.39 13.06 -41.21
C ASN A 90 0.12 12.80 -40.38
N GLY A 91 -0.25 11.53 -40.17
CA GLY A 91 -1.33 11.13 -39.28
C GLY A 91 -1.11 11.60 -37.84
N VAL A 92 0.13 11.55 -37.33
CA VAL A 92 0.41 12.05 -35.97
C VAL A 92 0.22 13.56 -35.88
N ILE A 93 0.57 14.31 -36.93
CA ILE A 93 0.33 15.77 -36.98
C ILE A 93 -1.17 16.08 -36.99
N GLY A 94 -1.97 15.28 -37.69
CA GLY A 94 -3.43 15.33 -37.61
C GLY A 94 -3.94 15.09 -36.19
N LEU A 95 -3.49 14.01 -35.56
CA LEU A 95 -3.79 13.63 -34.18
C LEU A 95 -3.48 14.76 -33.19
N PHE A 96 -2.27 15.37 -33.25
CA PHE A 96 -1.92 16.54 -32.43
C PHE A 96 -2.84 17.74 -32.69
N LYS A 97 -3.10 18.08 -33.95
CA LYS A 97 -3.94 19.24 -34.32
C LYS A 97 -5.40 19.06 -33.94
N GLN A 98 -5.89 17.83 -33.86
CA GLN A 98 -7.24 17.53 -33.36
C GLN A 98 -7.26 17.58 -31.84
N ALA A 99 -6.38 16.84 -31.17
CA ALA A 99 -6.27 16.81 -29.71
C ALA A 99 -6.18 18.23 -29.09
N VAL A 100 -5.33 19.11 -29.62
CA VAL A 100 -5.17 20.48 -29.09
C VAL A 100 -6.43 21.37 -29.22
N LYS A 101 -7.34 21.09 -30.15
CA LYS A 101 -8.62 21.82 -30.27
C LYS A 101 -9.58 21.43 -29.15
N ASP A 102 -9.63 20.14 -28.83
CA ASP A 102 -10.69 19.54 -28.02
C ASP A 102 -10.30 19.43 -26.53
N ILE A 103 -8.99 19.32 -26.24
CA ILE A 103 -8.38 19.22 -24.91
C ILE A 103 -8.39 20.55 -24.12
N SER A 104 -8.50 20.46 -22.78
CA SER A 104 -8.56 21.61 -21.89
C SER A 104 -7.24 22.40 -21.81
N PRO A 105 -7.26 23.69 -21.42
CA PRO A 105 -6.05 24.52 -21.37
C PRO A 105 -4.91 23.96 -20.50
N ALA A 106 -5.20 23.22 -19.42
CA ALA A 106 -4.20 22.64 -18.52
C ALA A 106 -3.48 21.44 -19.17
N GLU A 107 -4.24 20.57 -19.83
CA GLU A 107 -3.72 19.35 -20.49
C GLU A 107 -2.93 19.67 -21.78
N ARG A 108 -3.08 20.87 -22.36
CA ARG A 108 -2.31 21.30 -23.54
C ARG A 108 -0.79 21.32 -23.31
N GLU A 109 -0.33 21.42 -22.06
CA GLU A 109 1.10 21.31 -21.75
C GLU A 109 1.60 19.86 -21.87
N LEU A 110 0.81 18.87 -21.44
CA LEU A 110 1.11 17.45 -21.63
C LEU A 110 1.20 17.09 -23.13
N VAL A 111 0.35 17.72 -23.95
CA VAL A 111 0.45 17.59 -25.42
C VAL A 111 1.76 18.21 -25.94
N ARG A 112 2.21 19.36 -25.40
CA ARG A 112 3.49 19.97 -25.76
C ARG A 112 4.67 19.05 -25.44
N GLU A 113 4.69 18.43 -24.27
CA GLU A 113 5.72 17.46 -23.88
C GLU A 113 5.82 16.31 -24.90
N ARG A 114 4.68 15.77 -25.35
CA ARG A 114 4.64 14.71 -26.36
C ARG A 114 5.10 15.19 -27.75
N VAL A 115 4.86 16.45 -28.12
CA VAL A 115 5.48 17.06 -29.32
C VAL A 115 7.00 17.14 -29.18
N ASP A 116 7.50 17.57 -28.01
CA ASP A 116 8.95 17.70 -27.78
C ASP A 116 9.68 16.34 -27.71
N VAL A 117 9.02 15.29 -27.21
CA VAL A 117 9.52 13.90 -27.30
C VAL A 117 9.71 13.49 -28.77
N LEU A 118 8.74 13.76 -29.65
CA LEU A 118 8.86 13.45 -31.07
C LEU A 118 9.86 14.33 -31.83
N VAL A 119 9.99 15.61 -31.46
CA VAL A 119 11.03 16.48 -32.03
C VAL A 119 12.41 15.91 -31.71
N ARG A 120 12.65 15.49 -30.46
CA ARG A 120 13.90 14.82 -30.07
C ARG A 120 14.08 13.50 -30.81
N ALA A 121 13.05 12.66 -30.91
CA ALA A 121 13.14 11.38 -31.63
C ALA A 121 13.47 11.56 -33.14
N ALA A 122 12.91 12.59 -33.78
CA ALA A 122 13.23 12.92 -35.17
C ALA A 122 14.65 13.48 -35.33
N GLN A 123 15.12 14.31 -34.38
CA GLN A 123 16.51 14.80 -34.34
C GLN A 123 17.53 13.68 -34.09
N ASP A 124 17.25 12.79 -33.13
CA ASP A 124 18.05 11.60 -32.82
C ASP A 124 18.07 10.62 -34.02
N ALA A 125 16.98 10.55 -34.80
CA ALA A 125 16.90 9.82 -36.08
C ALA A 125 17.60 10.55 -37.25
N GLY A 126 18.24 11.70 -37.03
CA GLY A 126 19.04 12.41 -38.02
C GLY A 126 18.30 13.49 -38.83
N ALA A 127 17.03 13.78 -38.53
CA ALA A 127 16.28 14.80 -39.27
C ALA A 127 16.87 16.20 -39.09
N ARG A 128 17.10 16.91 -40.20
CA ARG A 128 17.61 18.29 -40.21
C ARG A 128 16.83 19.12 -41.21
N ILE A 129 16.12 20.14 -40.73
CA ILE A 129 15.48 21.12 -41.61
C ILE A 129 16.60 21.92 -42.30
N PRO A 130 16.69 21.91 -43.65
CA PRO A 130 17.74 22.66 -44.35
C PRO A 130 17.58 24.16 -44.08
N VAL A 131 18.64 24.80 -43.60
CA VAL A 131 18.67 26.25 -43.37
C VAL A 131 18.55 26.93 -44.74
N ARG A 132 17.34 27.43 -45.04
CA ARG A 132 16.98 27.96 -46.35
C ARG A 132 17.90 29.13 -46.72
N GLU A 133 18.77 28.93 -47.70
CA GLU A 133 19.87 29.83 -48.12
C GLU A 133 19.39 31.15 -48.80
N ASN A 134 18.17 31.57 -48.52
CA ASN A 134 17.51 32.73 -49.14
C ASN A 134 17.98 34.10 -48.59
N ARG A 135 19.02 34.14 -47.74
CA ARG A 135 19.61 35.39 -47.24
C ARG A 135 20.75 35.90 -48.12
N ILE A 136 21.41 35.05 -48.91
CA ILE A 136 22.50 35.46 -49.81
C ILE A 136 21.93 36.07 -51.12
N LYS A 137 20.93 35.42 -51.75
CA LYS A 137 20.31 35.95 -52.98
C LYS A 137 19.60 37.29 -52.80
N ARG A 138 19.08 37.61 -51.60
CA ARG A 138 18.51 38.94 -51.31
C ARG A 138 19.56 40.05 -51.14
N LYS A 139 20.81 39.75 -50.75
CA LYS A 139 21.90 40.74 -50.77
C LYS A 139 22.34 41.09 -52.19
N ALA A 140 22.37 40.10 -53.10
CA ALA A 140 22.68 40.34 -54.51
C ALA A 140 21.66 41.28 -55.20
N SER A 141 20.36 41.13 -54.92
CA SER A 141 19.34 42.07 -55.44
C SER A 141 19.28 43.42 -54.71
N SER A 142 19.81 43.52 -53.48
CA SER A 142 19.84 44.76 -52.70
C SER A 142 21.00 45.68 -53.08
N MET A 143 22.10 45.16 -53.63
CA MET A 143 23.28 45.95 -54.02
C MET A 143 23.12 46.73 -55.34
N LEU A 144 21.98 46.60 -56.03
CA LEU A 144 21.73 47.25 -57.33
C LEU A 144 20.77 48.45 -57.27
N VAL A 145 20.33 48.87 -56.08
CA VAL A 145 19.27 49.91 -55.92
C VAL A 145 19.70 51.14 -55.10
N GLU A 146 20.81 51.09 -54.35
CA GLU A 146 21.30 52.23 -53.55
C GLU A 146 22.57 52.88 -54.13
N THR A 147 22.44 53.42 -55.34
CA THR A 147 23.34 54.45 -55.90
C THR A 147 22.57 55.73 -56.27
N LYS A 148 21.91 56.34 -55.27
CA LYS A 148 21.50 57.76 -55.24
C LYS A 148 20.84 58.10 -53.90
N ARG A 149 21.24 59.24 -53.30
CA ARG A 149 20.89 59.76 -51.96
C ARG A 149 21.63 59.01 -50.82
N THR A 150 22.27 59.67 -49.85
CA THR A 150 22.43 61.11 -49.57
C THR A 150 23.90 61.45 -49.32
N LYS A 151 24.32 62.57 -49.91
CA LYS A 151 25.51 63.35 -49.54
C LYS A 151 25.03 64.40 -48.52
N ARG A 152 25.90 64.83 -47.61
CA ARG A 152 25.63 65.71 -46.44
C ARG A 152 25.07 64.99 -45.22
N ASP A 153 25.52 65.23 -44.00
CA ASP A 153 26.72 65.90 -43.43
C ASP A 153 27.03 65.11 -42.11
N ASP A 154 28.16 65.15 -41.38
CA ASP A 154 29.34 66.04 -41.24
C ASP A 154 30.61 65.19 -40.87
N GLU A 155 31.78 65.82 -40.72
CA GLU A 155 32.98 65.33 -39.99
C GLU A 155 32.83 65.75 -38.48
N GLU A 156 33.46 65.18 -37.44
CA GLU A 156 34.89 65.22 -37.07
C GLU A 156 35.09 64.60 -35.65
N ALA A 157 36.32 64.55 -35.12
CA ALA A 157 36.78 64.16 -33.77
C ALA A 157 36.70 62.64 -33.40
N GLN A 158 37.79 61.87 -33.51
CA GLN A 158 38.95 61.78 -32.59
C GLN A 158 38.60 61.21 -31.20
N GLN A 159 39.02 60.01 -30.77
CA GLN A 159 40.37 59.41 -30.60
C GLN A 159 40.73 59.32 -29.09
N LYS A 160 41.59 58.35 -28.73
CA LYS A 160 42.08 57.96 -27.39
C LYS A 160 41.19 56.97 -26.61
N ASP A 161 41.73 56.05 -25.81
CA ASP A 161 43.06 55.41 -25.81
C ASP A 161 42.93 54.04 -25.10
N ALA A 162 43.95 53.20 -25.20
CA ALA A 162 43.95 51.85 -24.65
C ALA A 162 44.24 51.80 -23.14
N GLU A 163 43.76 50.75 -22.46
CA GLU A 163 44.49 50.16 -21.33
C GLU A 163 44.35 48.63 -21.33
N ILE A 164 45.44 47.95 -20.96
CA ILE A 164 45.62 46.49 -20.99
C ILE A 164 45.83 46.03 -19.55
N THR A 165 45.24 44.90 -19.16
CA THR A 165 45.87 44.06 -18.12
C THR A 165 45.65 42.58 -18.42
N VAL A 166 46.75 41.86 -18.54
CA VAL A 166 46.87 40.40 -18.60
C VAL A 166 47.21 39.92 -17.19
N LEU A 167 46.72 38.74 -16.80
CA LEU A 167 47.31 37.73 -15.89
C LEU A 167 46.24 36.61 -15.76
N ASP A 168 46.38 35.31 -16.04
CA ASP A 168 47.44 34.35 -16.41
C ASP A 168 47.42 33.16 -15.43
N ASP A 169 47.67 31.97 -15.97
CA ASP A 169 47.91 30.63 -15.38
C ASP A 169 47.14 30.09 -14.14
N SER A 170 46.62 28.85 -14.32
CA SER A 170 47.00 27.70 -13.47
C SER A 170 46.59 26.38 -14.13
N ASP A 171 47.56 25.50 -14.38
CA ASP A 171 47.36 24.10 -14.77
C ASP A 171 46.72 23.25 -13.66
N CYS A 172 46.11 22.11 -14.04
CA CYS A 172 46.18 20.86 -13.28
C CYS A 172 45.81 19.63 -14.13
N ASP A 173 46.86 19.00 -14.68
CA ASP A 173 47.08 17.58 -14.96
C ASP A 173 45.94 16.63 -15.38
N SER A 174 46.24 15.92 -16.47
CA SER A 174 45.59 14.67 -16.87
C SER A 174 46.36 13.49 -16.28
N ASP A 175 45.66 12.55 -15.64
CA ASP A 175 46.20 11.20 -15.43
C ASP A 175 45.21 10.16 -15.99
N SER A 176 45.70 9.43 -16.99
CA SER A 176 45.01 8.33 -17.65
C SER A 176 45.62 7.04 -17.19
N ASP A 177 44.83 6.15 -16.58
CA ASP A 177 45.30 4.80 -16.27
C ASP A 177 44.29 3.75 -16.73
N SER A 178 44.82 2.73 -17.40
CA SER A 178 44.04 1.68 -18.05
C SER A 178 44.61 0.33 -17.67
N ASP A 179 43.80 -0.59 -17.13
CA ASP A 179 43.98 -1.98 -17.56
C ASP A 179 42.78 -2.93 -17.43
N LYS A 180 42.90 -3.98 -18.24
CA LYS A 180 42.00 -5.11 -18.54
C LYS A 180 41.47 -5.86 -17.32
N ALA A 181 40.30 -6.50 -17.48
CA ALA A 181 40.23 -7.97 -17.52
C ALA A 181 38.88 -8.50 -18.03
N THR A 182 38.93 -9.52 -18.89
CA THR A 182 37.80 -10.27 -19.45
C THR A 182 37.30 -11.35 -18.49
N GLY A 183 35.98 -11.58 -18.42
CA GLY A 183 35.39 -12.66 -17.61
C GLY A 183 33.98 -13.07 -18.05
N SER A 184 33.87 -13.72 -19.21
CA SER A 184 32.58 -14.24 -19.71
C SER A 184 32.23 -15.55 -19.00
N VAL A 185 31.05 -15.64 -18.39
CA VAL A 185 30.51 -16.89 -17.80
C VAL A 185 29.16 -17.20 -18.43
N SER A 186 29.18 -18.12 -19.39
CA SER A 186 27.99 -18.69 -20.04
C SER A 186 27.23 -19.61 -19.09
N PHE A 187 26.00 -19.26 -18.73
CA PHE A 187 25.14 -20.14 -17.92
C PHE A 187 24.29 -21.04 -18.82
N VAL A 188 24.67 -22.31 -18.92
CA VAL A 188 23.91 -23.35 -19.62
C VAL A 188 22.61 -23.63 -18.87
N ARG A 189 21.46 -23.62 -19.57
CA ARG A 189 20.18 -24.08 -19.04
C ARG A 189 19.68 -25.30 -19.80
N SER A 190 19.37 -26.35 -19.04
CA SER A 190 19.08 -27.70 -19.53
C SER A 190 17.81 -27.82 -20.37
N LYS A 191 17.78 -28.84 -21.23
CA LYS A 191 16.61 -29.36 -21.95
C LYS A 191 15.64 -30.09 -21.00
N ASP A 192 14.39 -30.19 -21.43
CA ASP A 192 13.49 -31.37 -21.46
C ASP A 192 12.00 -30.93 -21.43
N PRO A 193 11.03 -31.72 -21.90
CA PRO A 193 10.99 -32.43 -23.19
C PRO A 193 9.65 -32.22 -23.94
N LEU A 194 9.44 -33.04 -24.99
CA LEU A 194 8.18 -33.42 -25.68
C LEU A 194 6.93 -33.50 -24.75
N ALA A 195 5.68 -33.43 -25.20
CA ALA A 195 5.02 -33.02 -26.47
C ALA A 195 3.49 -33.09 -26.23
N GLU A 196 2.67 -32.43 -27.05
CA GLU A 196 1.47 -33.04 -27.68
C GLU A 196 0.77 -32.08 -28.66
N GLN A 197 0.20 -32.64 -29.71
CA GLN A 197 -0.60 -31.96 -30.75
C GLN A 197 -2.08 -32.04 -30.37
N THR A 198 -2.91 -31.09 -30.84
CA THR A 198 -4.17 -31.37 -31.57
C THR A 198 -4.99 -30.11 -31.87
N HIS A 199 -5.62 -30.06 -33.06
CA HIS A 199 -6.83 -29.31 -33.47
C HIS A 199 -6.83 -27.75 -33.34
N ASP A 200 -7.36 -26.95 -34.29
CA ASP A 200 -8.06 -27.25 -35.55
C ASP A 200 -7.85 -26.16 -36.62
N ASN A 201 -8.06 -26.51 -37.88
CA ASN A 201 -8.11 -25.57 -39.01
C ASN A 201 -9.41 -24.76 -38.99
N MET A 202 -9.32 -23.42 -39.01
CA MET A 202 -10.38 -22.55 -39.53
C MET A 202 -9.79 -21.57 -40.53
N SER A 203 -10.13 -21.76 -41.81
CA SER A 203 -9.78 -20.84 -42.90
C SER A 203 -10.52 -19.50 -42.71
N PRO A 204 -9.89 -18.34 -43.00
CA PRO A 204 -10.62 -17.08 -43.08
C PRO A 204 -11.60 -17.11 -44.25
N ILE A 205 -12.88 -16.85 -43.97
CA ILE A 205 -13.87 -16.61 -45.02
C ILE A 205 -13.54 -15.26 -45.65
N SER A 206 -13.15 -15.27 -46.92
CA SER A 206 -13.02 -14.04 -47.71
C SER A 206 -14.41 -13.49 -47.97
N ILE A 207 -14.69 -12.30 -47.46
CA ILE A 207 -15.91 -11.55 -47.76
C ILE A 207 -15.56 -10.60 -48.92
N ASP A 208 -15.97 -10.97 -50.13
CA ASP A 208 -15.86 -10.09 -51.29
C ASP A 208 -16.76 -8.86 -51.09
N SER A 209 -16.15 -7.67 -51.08
CA SER A 209 -16.87 -6.40 -51.00
C SER A 209 -17.37 -6.00 -52.38
N SER A 210 -18.48 -6.59 -52.82
CA SER A 210 -19.11 -6.25 -54.11
C SER A 210 -20.12 -5.11 -53.99
N SER A 211 -19.90 -4.07 -54.80
CA SER A 211 -20.87 -3.07 -55.28
C SER A 211 -21.76 -2.34 -54.25
N ASP A 212 -21.43 -1.07 -54.00
CA ASP A 212 -22.46 -0.04 -53.79
C ASP A 212 -23.39 -0.02 -55.02
N SER A 213 -24.65 -0.35 -54.83
CA SER A 213 -25.74 -0.13 -55.79
C SER A 213 -26.93 0.45 -55.04
N ASP A 214 -27.50 1.54 -55.57
CA ASP A 214 -28.57 2.32 -54.93
C ASP A 214 -29.72 1.45 -54.41
N LEU A 215 -29.84 1.35 -53.08
CA LEU A 215 -30.95 0.65 -52.43
C LEU A 215 -32.20 1.53 -52.45
N GLU A 216 -33.28 1.00 -53.04
CA GLU A 216 -34.57 1.66 -53.19
C GLU A 216 -35.11 2.17 -51.83
N PRO A 217 -35.69 3.39 -51.77
CA PRO A 217 -36.17 4.02 -50.52
C PRO A 217 -37.30 3.26 -49.80
N VAL A 218 -37.77 2.13 -50.34
CA VAL A 218 -38.69 1.19 -49.68
C VAL A 218 -37.94 0.28 -48.70
N GLU A 219 -36.75 -0.21 -49.05
CA GLU A 219 -36.01 -1.19 -48.24
C GLU A 219 -35.41 -0.55 -46.98
N LEU A 220 -34.92 0.69 -47.11
CA LEU A 220 -34.46 1.51 -45.97
C LEU A 220 -35.53 1.68 -44.89
N LYS A 221 -36.81 1.80 -45.26
CA LYS A 221 -37.92 1.88 -44.29
C LYS A 221 -38.17 0.54 -43.58
N GLN A 222 -37.99 -0.58 -44.28
CA GLN A 222 -38.11 -1.90 -43.69
C GLN A 222 -36.96 -2.16 -42.70
N ILE A 223 -35.72 -1.81 -43.06
CA ILE A 223 -34.54 -1.91 -42.18
C ILE A 223 -34.73 -1.05 -40.92
N GLN A 224 -35.19 0.20 -41.05
CA GLN A 224 -35.46 1.08 -39.91
C GLN A 224 -36.57 0.55 -38.99
N ARG A 225 -37.56 -0.17 -39.55
CA ARG A 225 -38.63 -0.80 -38.75
C ARG A 225 -38.09 -1.97 -37.95
N ASN A 226 -37.37 -2.89 -38.60
CA ASN A 226 -36.73 -4.04 -37.96
C ASN A 226 -35.72 -3.61 -36.87
N ALA A 227 -35.00 -2.50 -37.09
CA ALA A 227 -34.05 -1.95 -36.11
C ALA A 227 -34.76 -1.46 -34.83
N ARG A 228 -35.94 -0.83 -34.94
CA ARG A 228 -36.74 -0.39 -33.79
C ARG A 228 -37.31 -1.58 -33.01
N GLU A 229 -37.85 -2.57 -33.70
CA GLU A 229 -38.37 -3.81 -33.10
C GLU A 229 -37.26 -4.57 -32.34
N LEU A 230 -36.03 -4.59 -32.87
CA LEU A 230 -34.87 -5.16 -32.17
C LEU A 230 -34.45 -4.35 -30.93
N GLU A 231 -34.56 -3.02 -30.97
CA GLU A 231 -34.26 -2.15 -29.82
C GLU A 231 -35.32 -2.29 -28.71
N GLU A 232 -36.59 -2.47 -29.07
CA GLU A 232 -37.68 -2.75 -28.13
C GLU A 232 -37.49 -4.11 -27.46
N MET A 233 -37.19 -5.19 -28.20
CA MET A 233 -36.86 -6.49 -27.60
C MET A 233 -35.66 -6.42 -26.65
N ARG A 234 -34.62 -5.63 -26.97
CA ARG A 234 -33.47 -5.44 -26.07
C ARG A 234 -33.87 -4.74 -24.77
N LYS A 235 -34.78 -3.77 -24.82
CA LYS A 235 -35.31 -3.08 -23.62
C LYS A 235 -36.14 -4.02 -22.76
N GLU A 236 -36.98 -4.86 -23.34
CA GLU A 236 -37.75 -5.89 -22.62
C GLU A 236 -36.85 -6.91 -21.92
N VAL A 237 -35.81 -7.41 -22.61
CA VAL A 237 -34.84 -8.35 -22.02
C VAL A 237 -34.10 -7.72 -20.83
N MET A 238 -33.68 -6.46 -20.92
CA MET A 238 -33.05 -5.77 -19.77
C MET A 238 -34.01 -5.61 -18.58
N GLN A 239 -35.28 -5.29 -18.83
CA GLN A 239 -36.29 -5.15 -17.75
C GLN A 239 -36.58 -6.50 -17.07
N ASP A 240 -36.67 -7.59 -17.82
CA ASP A 240 -36.86 -8.93 -17.27
C ASP A 240 -35.61 -9.41 -16.49
N GLU A 241 -34.39 -9.10 -16.94
CA GLU A 241 -33.18 -9.33 -16.15
C GLU A 241 -33.14 -8.53 -14.84
N GLU A 242 -33.57 -7.26 -14.87
CA GLU A 242 -33.63 -6.42 -13.67
C GLU A 242 -34.66 -6.96 -12.66
N GLN A 243 -35.88 -7.31 -13.11
CA GLN A 243 -36.89 -7.95 -12.27
C GLN A 243 -36.40 -9.28 -11.68
N LYS A 244 -35.67 -10.10 -12.46
CA LYS A 244 -35.02 -11.34 -11.97
C LYS A 244 -33.95 -11.06 -10.92
N ARG A 245 -33.16 -9.98 -11.05
CA ARG A 245 -32.17 -9.54 -10.05
C ARG A 245 -32.87 -9.10 -8.76
N GLU A 246 -33.92 -8.29 -8.85
CA GLU A 246 -34.69 -7.85 -7.68
C GLU A 246 -35.35 -9.02 -6.94
N ALA A 247 -36.03 -9.92 -7.66
CA ALA A 247 -36.64 -11.11 -7.08
C ALA A 247 -35.61 -12.01 -6.37
N LYS A 248 -34.41 -12.17 -6.95
CA LYS A 248 -33.29 -12.90 -6.34
C LYS A 248 -32.77 -12.19 -5.08
N ALA A 249 -32.63 -10.87 -5.10
CA ALA A 249 -32.21 -10.08 -3.94
C ALA A 249 -33.24 -10.15 -2.80
N GLN A 250 -34.54 -10.09 -3.11
CA GLN A 250 -35.60 -10.21 -2.11
C GLN A 250 -35.63 -11.61 -1.49
N LYS A 251 -35.53 -12.67 -2.30
CA LYS A 251 -35.43 -14.06 -1.83
C LYS A 251 -34.22 -14.27 -0.89
N GLN A 252 -33.10 -13.59 -1.14
CA GLN A 252 -31.94 -13.61 -0.23
C GLN A 252 -32.21 -12.87 1.10
N LYS A 253 -32.85 -11.69 1.06
CA LYS A 253 -33.24 -10.92 2.26
C LYS A 253 -34.15 -11.76 3.18
N ASP A 254 -35.14 -12.45 2.62
CA ASP A 254 -36.07 -13.26 3.41
C ASP A 254 -35.44 -14.56 3.94
N ALA A 255 -34.56 -15.22 3.16
CA ALA A 255 -33.74 -16.32 3.66
C ALA A 255 -32.81 -15.90 4.82
N ALA A 256 -32.24 -14.69 4.77
CA ALA A 256 -31.42 -14.15 5.85
C ALA A 256 -32.25 -13.86 7.11
N ARG A 257 -33.46 -13.28 6.97
CA ARG A 257 -34.42 -13.08 8.08
C ARG A 257 -34.80 -14.42 8.73
N GLU A 258 -35.06 -15.45 7.94
CA GLU A 258 -35.43 -16.77 8.45
C GLU A 258 -34.27 -17.45 9.22
N ARG A 259 -33.04 -17.37 8.69
CA ARG A 259 -31.82 -17.81 9.40
C ARG A 259 -31.66 -17.09 10.75
N GLN A 260 -31.90 -15.77 10.78
CA GLN A 260 -31.81 -14.98 12.01
C GLN A 260 -32.89 -15.38 13.03
N ARG A 261 -34.13 -15.63 12.57
CA ARG A 261 -35.24 -16.14 13.40
C ARG A 261 -34.92 -17.52 13.99
N LYS A 262 -34.43 -18.46 13.17
CA LYS A 262 -33.98 -19.80 13.61
C LYS A 262 -32.84 -19.71 14.64
N HIS A 263 -31.85 -18.83 14.41
CA HIS A 263 -30.77 -18.58 15.39
C HIS A 263 -31.32 -18.05 16.71
N ARG A 264 -32.15 -17.01 16.70
CA ARG A 264 -32.75 -16.43 17.93
C ARG A 264 -33.50 -17.47 18.74
N ALA A 265 -34.34 -18.28 18.09
CA ALA A 265 -35.07 -19.37 18.73
C ALA A 265 -34.13 -20.43 19.36
N LYS A 266 -33.04 -20.81 18.67
CA LYS A 266 -32.03 -21.72 19.21
C LYS A 266 -31.35 -21.14 20.46
N THR A 267 -30.88 -19.89 20.39
CA THR A 267 -30.25 -19.21 21.54
C THR A 267 -31.21 -19.08 22.72
N GLN A 268 -32.52 -18.92 22.47
CA GLN A 268 -33.54 -18.85 23.51
C GLN A 268 -33.74 -20.21 24.19
N LYS A 269 -33.77 -21.33 23.42
CA LYS A 269 -33.78 -22.70 23.96
C LYS A 269 -32.52 -23.01 24.78
N GLU A 270 -31.34 -22.65 24.28
CA GLU A 270 -30.05 -22.82 25.00
C GLU A 270 -30.02 -22.02 26.31
N ARG A 271 -30.58 -20.80 26.32
CA ARG A 271 -30.73 -19.97 27.53
C ARG A 271 -31.76 -20.53 28.52
N ALA A 272 -32.81 -21.18 28.04
CA ALA A 272 -33.80 -21.85 28.89
C ALA A 272 -33.19 -23.12 29.55
N ALA A 273 -32.51 -23.97 28.77
CA ALA A 273 -31.85 -25.17 29.26
C ALA A 273 -30.73 -24.84 30.28
N SER A 274 -29.92 -23.81 30.01
CA SER A 274 -28.88 -23.36 30.96
C SER A 274 -29.45 -22.66 32.21
N ARG A 275 -30.68 -22.15 32.17
CA ARG A 275 -31.41 -21.70 33.38
C ARG A 275 -31.98 -22.87 34.19
N ALA A 276 -32.46 -23.92 33.55
CA ALA A 276 -32.90 -25.15 34.23
C ALA A 276 -31.73 -25.82 34.98
N ASN A 277 -30.63 -26.12 34.28
CA ASN A 277 -29.42 -26.71 34.89
C ASN A 277 -28.79 -25.85 36.00
N ARG A 278 -29.11 -24.54 36.08
CA ARG A 278 -28.64 -23.66 37.16
C ARG A 278 -29.46 -23.72 38.44
N LYS A 279 -30.68 -24.28 38.41
CA LYS A 279 -31.47 -24.55 39.63
C LYS A 279 -31.04 -25.85 40.31
N ASP A 280 -30.58 -26.83 39.54
CA ASP A 280 -30.17 -28.14 40.07
C ASP A 280 -28.68 -28.20 40.46
N SER A 281 -27.89 -27.17 40.14
CA SER A 281 -26.45 -27.12 40.44
C SER A 281 -26.11 -26.59 41.85
N THR A 282 -26.78 -27.09 42.89
CA THR A 282 -26.31 -26.96 44.30
C THR A 282 -25.17 -27.92 44.64
N SER A 283 -24.72 -28.73 43.68
CA SER A 283 -23.60 -29.69 43.77
C SER A 283 -22.19 -29.06 43.90
N GLY A 284 -22.06 -27.73 43.87
CA GLY A 284 -20.78 -27.02 44.06
C GLY A 284 -20.11 -27.23 45.44
N SER A 285 -20.83 -27.81 46.40
CA SER A 285 -20.31 -28.20 47.72
C SER A 285 -19.39 -29.43 47.67
N THR A 286 -19.72 -30.41 46.82
CA THR A 286 -19.13 -31.77 46.90
C THR A 286 -17.66 -31.81 46.49
N SER A 287 -17.27 -31.09 45.44
CA SER A 287 -15.85 -31.00 45.03
C SER A 287 -14.97 -30.24 46.02
N LYS A 288 -15.56 -29.43 46.92
CA LYS A 288 -14.83 -28.73 47.97
C LYS A 288 -14.60 -29.65 49.19
N LYS A 289 -15.58 -30.49 49.53
CA LYS A 289 -15.45 -31.52 50.59
C LYS A 289 -14.45 -32.63 50.25
N LEU A 290 -14.44 -33.12 49.02
CA LEU A 290 -13.55 -34.21 48.58
C LEU A 290 -12.05 -33.86 48.62
N ILE A 291 -11.68 -32.58 48.64
CA ILE A 291 -10.28 -32.09 48.63
C ILE A 291 -9.86 -31.54 50.00
N LEU A 292 -10.80 -31.18 50.87
CA LEU A 292 -10.52 -30.75 52.25
C LEU A 292 -10.24 -31.90 53.24
N GLY A 293 -10.24 -33.15 52.76
CA GLY A 293 -9.81 -34.31 53.53
C GLY A 293 -10.84 -34.89 54.50
N GLU A 294 -12.13 -34.62 54.28
CA GLU A 294 -13.21 -34.99 55.21
C GLU A 294 -13.88 -36.35 54.90
N VAL A 295 -13.43 -37.08 53.86
CA VAL A 295 -13.86 -38.45 53.57
C VAL A 295 -12.66 -39.31 53.19
N ARG A 296 -12.33 -40.28 54.05
CA ARG A 296 -11.57 -41.47 53.66
C ARG A 296 -12.60 -42.49 53.15
N ASP A 297 -12.74 -42.60 51.84
CA ASP A 297 -13.37 -43.75 51.21
C ASP A 297 -12.38 -44.38 50.24
N GLU A 298 -12.25 -45.69 50.30
CA GLU A 298 -11.31 -46.46 49.51
C GLU A 298 -11.88 -46.77 48.13
N GLY A 299 -11.04 -46.76 47.09
CA GLY A 299 -11.42 -47.29 45.77
C GLY A 299 -11.98 -46.28 44.76
N THR A 300 -11.17 -45.30 44.35
CA THR A 300 -10.83 -45.06 42.92
C THR A 300 -9.84 -43.91 42.78
N SER A 301 -8.55 -44.23 42.66
CA SER A 301 -7.51 -43.28 42.24
C SER A 301 -7.69 -42.91 40.77
N LYS A 302 -8.58 -41.95 40.50
CA LYS A 302 -8.63 -41.27 39.19
C LYS A 302 -7.36 -40.45 39.03
N GLU A 303 -6.38 -41.08 38.41
CA GLU A 303 -5.07 -40.54 38.02
C GLU A 303 -5.20 -39.07 37.59
N LEU A 304 -4.59 -38.16 38.35
CA LEU A 304 -4.63 -36.70 38.16
C LEU A 304 -3.82 -36.30 36.91
N THR A 305 -4.36 -36.66 35.74
CA THR A 305 -3.60 -36.91 34.51
C THR A 305 -2.96 -35.67 33.88
N ASP A 306 -3.34 -34.45 34.30
CA ASP A 306 -2.62 -33.24 33.93
C ASP A 306 -2.64 -32.13 35.00
N LEU A 307 -1.83 -32.33 36.05
CA LEU A 307 -1.45 -31.30 37.02
C LEU A 307 -1.10 -29.94 36.38
N VAL A 308 -0.48 -29.94 35.20
CA VAL A 308 -0.05 -28.70 34.53
C VAL A 308 -1.27 -27.89 34.11
N GLU A 309 -2.36 -28.54 33.71
CA GLU A 309 -3.64 -27.88 33.42
C GLU A 309 -4.40 -27.46 34.68
N THR A 310 -4.39 -28.27 35.74
CA THR A 310 -5.02 -27.93 37.03
C THR A 310 -4.37 -26.69 37.69
N SER A 311 -3.06 -26.47 37.45
CA SER A 311 -2.30 -25.32 37.98
C SER A 311 -2.61 -23.95 37.33
N ARG A 312 -3.70 -23.83 36.56
CA ARG A 312 -4.08 -22.60 35.84
C ARG A 312 -5.45 -22.07 36.28
N PRO A 313 -5.56 -20.77 36.63
CA PRO A 313 -6.84 -20.18 36.97
C PRO A 313 -7.77 -20.17 35.74
N GLY A 314 -8.98 -20.72 35.90
CA GLY A 314 -10.08 -20.60 34.92
C GLY A 314 -10.23 -21.72 33.89
N SER A 315 -9.73 -22.95 34.12
CA SER A 315 -9.80 -24.08 33.16
C SER A 315 -11.16 -24.26 32.43
N GLN A 316 -12.28 -24.00 33.12
CA GLN A 316 -13.64 -24.11 32.56
C GLN A 316 -13.90 -23.35 31.25
N TRP A 317 -13.16 -22.27 30.91
CA TRP A 317 -13.37 -21.60 29.62
C TRP A 317 -12.96 -22.45 28.40
N ARG A 318 -12.10 -23.45 28.59
CA ARG A 318 -11.63 -24.35 27.52
C ARG A 318 -12.72 -25.30 27.02
N ALA A 319 -13.54 -25.85 27.94
CA ALA A 319 -14.60 -26.81 27.61
C ALA A 319 -15.63 -26.24 26.61
N ASN A 320 -15.85 -24.93 26.63
CA ASN A 320 -16.79 -24.24 25.73
C ASN A 320 -16.20 -23.85 24.37
N ARG A 321 -14.99 -24.29 24.03
CA ARG A 321 -14.32 -24.02 22.74
C ARG A 321 -13.76 -25.29 22.08
N ASN A 322 -14.61 -26.28 21.87
CA ASN A 322 -14.31 -27.38 20.96
C ASN A 322 -14.13 -26.85 19.52
N GLY A 323 -12.98 -27.14 18.92
CA GLY A 323 -12.43 -26.48 17.73
C GLY A 323 -13.09 -26.79 16.38
N LYS A 324 -14.43 -26.77 16.27
CA LYS A 324 -15.13 -26.90 14.97
C LYS A 324 -15.09 -25.63 14.09
N LEU A 325 -14.51 -24.52 14.57
CA LEU A 325 -14.41 -23.24 13.85
C LEU A 325 -13.01 -22.61 13.95
N GLY A 326 -11.96 -23.36 13.60
CA GLY A 326 -10.61 -22.82 13.38
C GLY A 326 -9.89 -22.22 14.60
N GLY A 327 -10.37 -22.50 15.82
CA GLY A 327 -9.68 -22.11 17.05
C GLY A 327 -8.39 -22.91 17.21
N ALA A 328 -7.24 -22.23 17.24
CA ALA A 328 -5.93 -22.87 17.33
C ALA A 328 -5.84 -23.82 18.53
N VAL A 329 -5.55 -25.10 18.26
CA VAL A 329 -5.29 -26.11 19.29
C VAL A 329 -3.99 -25.73 19.99
N HIS A 330 -4.10 -25.14 21.18
CA HIS A 330 -2.94 -24.81 21.99
C HIS A 330 -2.31 -26.10 22.52
N GLY A 331 -1.08 -26.40 22.07
CA GLY A 331 -0.36 -27.61 22.47
C GLY A 331 -0.18 -27.74 23.98
N LYS A 332 -0.06 -28.99 24.46
CA LYS A 332 0.09 -29.33 25.88
C LYS A 332 1.19 -28.50 26.54
N GLN A 333 0.88 -27.94 27.71
CA GLN A 333 1.79 -27.09 28.47
C GLN A 333 2.93 -27.93 29.08
N LYS A 334 4.19 -27.49 28.91
CA LYS A 334 5.37 -28.23 29.40
C LYS A 334 5.81 -27.88 30.83
N HIS A 335 5.19 -26.90 31.49
CA HIS A 335 5.68 -26.33 32.76
C HIS A 335 4.54 -26.07 33.76
N THR A 336 4.63 -26.68 34.95
CA THR A 336 3.69 -26.49 36.07
C THR A 336 3.82 -25.10 36.69
N ASN A 337 2.70 -24.41 36.95
CA ASN A 337 2.70 -23.11 37.62
C ASN A 337 2.73 -23.25 39.14
N TRP A 338 3.92 -23.31 39.73
CA TRP A 338 4.09 -23.48 41.18
C TRP A 338 3.53 -22.33 42.05
N TYR A 339 3.34 -21.13 41.49
CA TYR A 339 2.72 -20.00 42.21
C TYR A 339 1.18 -20.04 42.20
N HIS A 340 0.56 -21.11 41.70
CA HIS A 340 -0.88 -21.26 41.75
C HIS A 340 -1.37 -21.40 43.20
N PRO A 341 -2.44 -20.71 43.65
CA PRO A 341 -2.86 -20.72 45.05
C PRO A 341 -3.00 -22.13 45.67
N PHE A 342 -3.55 -23.10 44.94
CA PHE A 342 -3.66 -24.48 45.42
C PHE A 342 -2.31 -25.16 45.69
N LEU A 343 -1.27 -24.88 44.89
CA LEU A 343 0.07 -25.47 45.10
C LEU A 343 0.88 -24.65 46.10
N TRP A 344 0.74 -23.32 46.07
CA TRP A 344 1.53 -22.41 46.89
C TRP A 344 1.26 -22.58 48.39
N VAL A 345 0.01 -22.80 48.80
CA VAL A 345 -0.33 -23.02 50.23
C VAL A 345 0.41 -24.24 50.82
N HIS A 346 0.59 -25.30 50.03
CA HIS A 346 1.38 -26.46 50.46
C HIS A 346 2.88 -26.13 50.53
N ILE A 347 3.42 -25.43 49.53
CA ILE A 347 4.83 -24.97 49.48
C ILE A 347 5.15 -24.08 50.69
N ASP A 348 4.28 -23.13 51.01
CA ASP A 348 4.39 -22.19 52.12
C ASP A 348 4.36 -22.92 53.48
N LYS A 349 3.37 -23.80 53.68
CA LYS A 349 3.28 -24.65 54.88
C LYS A 349 4.49 -25.56 55.05
N ALA A 350 5.06 -26.08 53.96
CA ALA A 350 6.29 -26.87 53.99
C ALA A 350 7.52 -26.01 54.37
N ALA A 351 7.65 -24.79 53.84
CA ALA A 351 8.74 -23.88 54.17
C ALA A 351 8.81 -23.53 55.66
N HIS A 352 7.66 -23.25 56.26
CA HIS A 352 7.56 -23.01 57.70
C HIS A 352 7.90 -24.26 58.54
N LYS A 353 7.45 -25.46 58.13
CA LYS A 353 7.77 -26.72 58.81
C LYS A 353 9.26 -27.08 58.78
N THR A 354 9.97 -26.74 57.70
CA THR A 354 11.36 -27.20 57.45
C THR A 354 12.41 -26.10 57.65
N LEU A 355 12.08 -25.07 58.44
CA LEU A 355 12.97 -23.94 58.75
C LEU A 355 13.64 -23.34 57.50
N TRP A 356 12.89 -23.20 56.41
CA TRP A 356 13.37 -22.64 55.13
C TRP A 356 14.49 -23.42 54.42
N SER A 357 14.68 -24.72 54.70
CA SER A 357 15.59 -25.56 53.88
C SER A 357 14.95 -25.98 52.55
N ALA A 358 15.41 -25.42 51.43
CA ALA A 358 14.89 -25.76 50.08
C ALA A 358 14.98 -27.26 49.72
N ASN A 359 15.89 -28.01 50.33
CA ASN A 359 15.98 -29.46 50.11
C ASN A 359 14.88 -30.20 50.87
N GLU A 360 14.70 -29.85 52.14
CA GLU A 360 13.68 -30.48 53.00
C GLU A 360 12.26 -30.09 52.57
N ILE A 361 12.03 -28.86 52.09
CA ILE A 361 10.75 -28.47 51.47
C ILE A 361 10.39 -29.44 50.35
N VAL A 362 11.32 -29.71 49.42
CA VAL A 362 11.05 -30.59 48.27
C VAL A 362 10.87 -32.04 48.71
N LYS A 363 11.64 -32.54 49.68
CA LYS A 363 11.45 -33.87 50.26
C LYS A 363 10.07 -34.02 50.91
N VAL A 364 9.68 -33.08 51.78
CA VAL A 364 8.37 -33.09 52.46
C VAL A 364 7.24 -33.02 51.45
N LEU A 365 7.30 -32.11 50.47
CA LEU A 365 6.27 -32.01 49.42
C LEU A 365 6.17 -33.27 48.54
N LYS A 366 7.30 -33.88 48.17
CA LYS A 366 7.30 -35.13 47.38
C LYS A 366 6.84 -36.35 48.19
N ARG A 367 7.11 -36.39 49.50
CA ARG A 367 6.66 -37.46 50.39
C ARG A 367 5.17 -37.33 50.69
N ASP A 368 4.72 -36.13 51.04
CA ASP A 368 3.34 -35.88 51.48
C ASP A 368 2.37 -35.86 50.29
N GLN A 369 2.80 -35.39 49.10
CA GLN A 369 1.98 -35.25 47.89
C GLN A 369 2.79 -35.51 46.59
N PRO A 370 3.24 -36.77 46.33
CA PRO A 370 4.12 -37.12 45.21
C PRO A 370 3.56 -36.77 43.83
N GLU A 371 2.26 -36.95 43.60
CA GLU A 371 1.60 -36.64 42.33
C GLU A 371 1.69 -35.14 41.97
N LEU A 372 1.52 -34.27 42.97
CA LEU A 372 1.52 -32.81 42.78
C LEU A 372 2.95 -32.26 42.70
N PHE A 373 3.91 -32.82 43.44
CA PHE A 373 5.24 -32.23 43.59
C PHE A 373 6.40 -33.08 43.06
N GLY A 374 6.15 -34.25 42.46
CA GLY A 374 7.19 -35.13 41.90
C GLY A 374 8.15 -34.43 40.92
N ARG A 375 7.66 -33.43 40.17
CA ARG A 375 8.45 -32.60 39.23
C ARG A 375 9.03 -31.31 39.83
N LEU A 376 8.82 -31.04 41.13
CA LEU A 376 9.43 -29.90 41.81
C LEU A 376 10.90 -30.21 42.15
N ASN A 377 11.79 -29.24 41.95
CA ASN A 377 13.23 -29.39 42.12
C ASN A 377 13.78 -28.38 43.14
N ARG A 378 14.80 -28.78 43.91
CA ARG A 378 15.47 -27.95 44.94
C ARG A 378 15.86 -26.56 44.42
N GLY A 379 16.47 -26.51 43.23
CA GLY A 379 16.90 -25.24 42.61
C GLY A 379 15.74 -24.27 42.37
N THR A 380 14.57 -24.77 41.97
CA THR A 380 13.37 -23.97 41.78
C THR A 380 12.92 -23.30 43.08
N VAL A 381 12.89 -24.06 44.19
CA VAL A 381 12.51 -23.55 45.52
C VAL A 381 13.57 -22.59 46.06
N HIS A 382 14.85 -22.90 45.88
CA HIS A 382 15.95 -22.03 46.33
C HIS A 382 15.91 -20.64 45.67
N HIS A 383 15.54 -20.54 44.39
CA HIS A 383 15.36 -19.26 43.71
C HIS A 383 14.16 -18.43 44.23
N TRP A 384 13.32 -18.98 45.09
CA TRP A 384 12.20 -18.25 45.69
C TRP A 384 12.55 -17.58 47.03
N PHE A 385 13.68 -17.90 47.64
CA PHE A 385 14.09 -17.34 48.94
C PHE A 385 14.67 -15.93 48.83
N ALA A 386 14.53 -15.16 49.91
CA ALA A 386 15.22 -13.90 50.08
C ALA A 386 16.75 -14.11 50.25
N PRO A 387 17.58 -13.12 49.91
CA PRO A 387 18.99 -13.12 50.31
C PRO A 387 19.10 -13.30 51.84
N GLY A 388 19.86 -14.29 52.29
CA GLY A 388 19.92 -14.70 53.71
C GLY A 388 19.02 -15.90 54.08
N GLY A 389 18.26 -16.46 53.13
CA GLY A 389 17.62 -17.78 53.25
C GLY A 389 16.39 -17.89 54.16
N ARG A 390 16.11 -16.88 55.00
CA ARG A 390 14.91 -16.81 55.85
C ARG A 390 13.84 -15.96 55.17
N GLY A 391 12.78 -16.60 54.70
CA GLY A 391 11.63 -15.94 54.05
C GLY A 391 11.64 -15.99 52.52
N TRP A 392 10.45 -15.80 51.94
CA TRP A 392 10.29 -15.63 50.50
C TRP A 392 10.84 -14.29 50.01
N SER A 393 11.49 -14.30 48.85
CA SER A 393 11.93 -13.07 48.17
C SER A 393 10.74 -12.17 47.85
N GLU A 394 10.97 -10.87 47.77
CA GLU A 394 9.90 -9.92 47.44
C GLU A 394 9.33 -10.17 46.04
N ALA A 395 10.17 -10.60 45.08
CA ALA A 395 9.73 -11.05 43.77
C ALA A 395 8.82 -12.30 43.85
N THR A 396 9.09 -13.23 44.76
CA THR A 396 8.25 -14.41 45.01
C THR A 396 6.88 -13.99 45.51
N LYS A 397 6.80 -13.14 46.55
CA LYS A 397 5.53 -12.66 47.10
C LYS A 397 4.68 -11.96 46.03
N GLN A 398 5.29 -11.11 45.20
CA GLN A 398 4.60 -10.48 44.07
C GLN A 398 4.12 -11.47 43.01
N ASN A 399 4.85 -12.55 42.73
CA ASN A 399 4.41 -13.59 41.79
C ASN A 399 3.22 -14.40 42.32
N VAL A 400 3.22 -14.70 43.62
CA VAL A 400 2.12 -15.36 44.34
C VAL A 400 0.86 -14.49 44.33
N ALA A 401 1.00 -13.20 44.66
CA ALA A 401 -0.10 -12.22 44.60
C ALA A 401 -0.67 -12.04 43.18
N ARG A 402 0.17 -12.15 42.14
CA ARG A 402 -0.26 -12.15 40.73
C ARG A 402 -0.82 -13.49 40.25
N HIS A 403 -0.78 -14.55 41.07
CA HIS A 403 -1.21 -15.92 40.77
C HIS A 403 -0.58 -16.54 39.49
N HIS A 404 0.55 -15.98 39.03
CA HIS A 404 1.11 -16.25 37.72
C HIS A 404 2.62 -16.50 37.77
N GLN A 405 3.04 -17.62 37.16
CA GLN A 405 4.39 -17.77 36.65
C GLN A 405 4.74 -16.58 35.74
N LEU A 406 5.80 -15.86 36.12
CA LEU A 406 6.43 -14.84 35.27
C LEU A 406 6.60 -15.37 33.85
N ALA A 407 6.15 -14.60 32.86
CA ALA A 407 6.51 -14.80 31.47
C ALA A 407 8.02 -14.57 31.30
N ARG A 408 8.81 -15.64 31.55
CA ARG A 408 10.28 -15.75 31.52
C ARG A 408 11.02 -14.39 31.52
N SER A 409 11.11 -13.76 32.69
CA SER A 409 11.82 -12.47 32.88
C SER A 409 13.31 -12.52 32.50
N GLY A 410 13.92 -13.71 32.46
CA GLY A 410 15.36 -13.89 32.25
C GLY A 410 15.91 -13.35 30.92
N ARG A 411 15.13 -13.29 29.83
CA ARG A 411 15.69 -12.86 28.52
C ARG A 411 15.74 -11.36 28.29
N VAL A 412 14.94 -10.54 28.98
CA VAL A 412 14.99 -9.08 28.80
C VAL A 412 16.21 -8.45 29.50
N GLY A 413 16.92 -9.24 30.31
CA GLY A 413 18.09 -8.83 31.10
C GLY A 413 19.23 -8.18 30.32
N ILE A 414 19.40 -8.41 29.01
CA ILE A 414 20.50 -7.81 28.24
C ILE A 414 20.42 -6.27 28.15
N LEU A 415 19.22 -5.69 28.20
CA LEU A 415 19.04 -4.24 28.30
C LEU A 415 19.02 -3.73 29.75
N LYS A 416 19.15 -4.60 30.76
CA LYS A 416 19.14 -4.19 32.19
C LYS A 416 20.35 -3.31 32.53
N ALA A 417 21.49 -3.51 31.87
CA ALA A 417 22.68 -2.67 32.00
C ALA A 417 22.53 -1.28 31.33
N TYR A 418 21.45 -1.06 30.56
CA TYR A 418 21.22 0.15 29.77
C TYR A 418 19.85 0.78 30.08
N PRO A 419 19.61 1.25 31.33
CA PRO A 419 18.29 1.74 31.76
C PRO A 419 17.74 2.87 30.87
N ARG A 420 18.57 3.86 30.50
CA ARG A 420 18.21 4.95 29.58
C ARG A 420 17.66 4.44 28.23
N VAL A 421 18.22 3.37 27.68
CA VAL A 421 17.76 2.74 26.42
C VAL A 421 16.39 2.07 26.63
N VAL A 422 16.19 1.39 27.76
CA VAL A 422 14.89 0.78 28.13
C VAL A 422 13.82 1.84 28.33
N GLU A 423 14.15 2.95 28.99
CA GLU A 423 13.27 4.09 29.22
C GLU A 423 12.86 4.75 27.89
N LYS A 424 13.81 5.06 27.01
CA LYS A 424 13.55 5.67 25.69
C LYS A 424 12.67 4.76 24.80
N ILE A 425 12.93 3.44 24.79
CA ILE A 425 12.08 2.45 24.12
C ILE A 425 10.67 2.42 24.73
N THR A 426 10.58 2.40 26.05
CA THR A 426 9.31 2.33 26.80
C THR A 426 8.46 3.58 26.56
N ALA A 427 9.07 4.76 26.61
CA ALA A 427 8.41 6.03 26.33
C ALA A 427 7.86 6.04 24.90
N LYS A 428 8.70 5.81 23.88
CA LYS A 428 8.26 5.85 22.48
C LYS A 428 7.18 4.81 22.14
N LEU A 429 7.24 3.60 22.72
CA LEU A 429 6.17 2.61 22.56
C LEU A 429 4.85 3.08 23.20
N LYS A 430 4.91 3.67 24.40
CA LYS A 430 3.73 4.27 25.07
C LYS A 430 3.20 5.48 24.29
N ASP A 431 4.06 6.30 23.70
CA ASP A 431 3.66 7.45 22.86
C ASP A 431 2.86 6.99 21.65
N LEU A 432 3.36 6.00 20.91
CA LEU A 432 2.65 5.38 19.78
C LEU A 432 1.28 4.81 20.19
N ARG A 433 1.16 4.25 21.41
CA ARG A 433 -0.14 3.80 21.93
C ARG A 433 -1.06 4.94 22.37
N ARG A 434 -0.51 6.03 22.92
CA ARG A 434 -1.27 7.24 23.28
C ARG A 434 -1.79 7.97 22.05
N SER A 435 -1.04 7.99 20.95
CA SER A 435 -1.52 8.47 19.64
C SER A 435 -2.44 7.46 18.92
N GLY A 436 -2.84 6.37 19.59
CA GLY A 436 -3.78 5.37 19.07
C GLY A 436 -3.23 4.42 18.00
N LEU A 437 -1.97 4.56 17.58
CA LEU A 437 -1.35 3.73 16.54
C LEU A 437 -1.20 2.27 17.00
N PRO A 438 -1.38 1.27 16.11
CA PRO A 438 -1.23 -0.13 16.47
C PRO A 438 0.25 -0.52 16.62
N VAL A 439 0.65 -0.95 17.82
CA VAL A 439 1.99 -1.47 18.09
C VAL A 439 2.05 -2.95 17.73
N SER A 440 2.61 -3.23 16.54
CA SER A 440 2.95 -4.59 16.09
C SER A 440 4.34 -5.01 16.57
N VAL A 441 4.66 -6.31 16.50
CA VAL A 441 6.00 -6.83 16.84
C VAL A 441 7.05 -6.26 15.90
N SER A 442 6.75 -6.12 14.61
CA SER A 442 7.66 -5.55 13.61
C SER A 442 7.92 -4.07 13.86
N LEU A 443 6.88 -3.26 14.15
CA LEU A 443 7.05 -1.84 14.47
C LEU A 443 7.88 -1.66 15.75
N ALA A 444 7.57 -2.41 16.81
CA ALA A 444 8.34 -2.38 18.04
C ALA A 444 9.80 -2.83 17.83
N ARG A 445 10.04 -3.85 16.98
CA ARG A 445 11.39 -4.31 16.62
C ARG A 445 12.20 -3.23 15.91
N SER A 446 11.62 -2.57 14.90
CA SER A 446 12.28 -1.50 14.15
C SER A 446 12.59 -0.29 15.05
N LEU A 447 11.64 0.10 15.91
CA LEU A 447 11.84 1.17 16.89
C LEU A 447 12.96 0.83 17.89
N MET A 448 12.98 -0.40 18.42
CA MET A 448 14.04 -0.86 19.32
C MET A 448 15.41 -0.89 18.63
N LEU A 449 15.49 -1.34 17.38
CA LEU A 449 16.72 -1.32 16.60
C LEU A 449 17.23 0.10 16.34
N ALA A 450 16.34 1.04 15.98
CA ALA A 450 16.70 2.43 15.75
C ALA A 450 17.24 3.11 17.04
N ILE A 451 16.58 2.88 18.18
CA ILE A 451 17.01 3.42 19.47
C ILE A 451 18.34 2.78 19.94
N ILE A 452 18.52 1.46 19.78
CA ILE A 452 19.78 0.81 20.15
C ILE A 452 20.92 1.25 19.22
N LYS A 453 20.68 1.37 17.90
CA LYS A 453 21.70 1.82 16.94
C LYS A 453 22.17 3.26 17.21
N SER A 454 21.28 4.14 17.69
CA SER A 454 21.63 5.53 18.01
C SER A 454 22.29 5.70 19.39
N GLU A 455 21.88 4.94 20.41
CA GLU A 455 22.39 5.09 21.78
C GLU A 455 23.61 4.19 22.10
N LYS A 456 23.61 2.95 21.61
CA LYS A 456 24.59 1.89 21.92
C LYS A 456 24.77 0.90 20.75
N PRO A 457 25.36 1.32 19.61
CA PRO A 457 25.51 0.47 18.43
C PRO A 457 26.31 -0.81 18.70
N ASP A 458 27.33 -0.77 19.57
CA ASP A 458 28.13 -1.95 19.94
C ASP A 458 27.31 -3.10 20.52
N LEU A 459 26.18 -2.80 21.15
CA LEU A 459 25.29 -3.84 21.67
C LEU A 459 24.79 -4.75 20.54
N LEU A 460 24.59 -4.22 19.32
CA LEU A 460 24.13 -5.01 18.18
C LEU A 460 25.18 -6.00 17.64
N LYS A 461 26.46 -5.86 18.03
CA LYS A 461 27.52 -6.84 17.73
C LYS A 461 27.30 -8.16 18.49
N THR A 462 26.77 -8.09 19.71
CA THR A 462 26.55 -9.26 20.59
C THR A 462 25.07 -9.63 20.77
N PHE A 463 24.14 -8.70 20.48
CA PHE A 463 22.72 -8.87 20.74
C PHE A 463 21.85 -8.70 19.48
N LYS A 464 21.20 -9.80 19.07
CA LYS A 464 20.18 -9.81 18.01
C LYS A 464 18.78 -9.53 18.58
N VAL A 465 18.20 -8.38 18.21
CA VAL A 465 16.79 -8.03 18.52
C VAL A 465 15.84 -8.91 17.71
N SER A 466 15.59 -10.12 18.22
CA SER A 466 14.64 -11.08 17.64
C SER A 466 13.19 -10.75 17.99
N GLU A 467 12.23 -11.18 17.17
CA GLU A 467 10.80 -11.01 17.50
C GLU A 467 10.42 -11.64 18.85
N HIS A 468 10.98 -12.80 19.17
CA HIS A 468 10.73 -13.47 20.45
C HIS A 468 11.19 -12.60 21.63
N TYR A 469 12.34 -11.92 21.50
CA TYR A 469 12.79 -10.93 22.48
C TYR A 469 11.81 -9.76 22.58
N VAL A 470 11.37 -9.19 21.45
CA VAL A 470 10.43 -8.05 21.44
C VAL A 470 9.10 -8.42 22.10
N ARG A 471 8.54 -9.60 21.81
CA ARG A 471 7.32 -10.09 22.47
C ARG A 471 7.51 -10.23 23.99
N ALA A 472 8.66 -10.75 24.43
CA ALA A 472 9.00 -10.85 25.85
C ALA A 472 9.22 -9.48 26.52
N PHE A 473 9.83 -8.52 25.82
CA PHE A 473 9.98 -7.14 26.27
C PHE A 473 8.62 -6.48 26.50
N LEU A 474 7.73 -6.50 25.50
CA LEU A 474 6.38 -5.95 25.60
C LEU A 474 5.59 -6.59 26.76
N GLN A 475 5.70 -7.91 26.93
CA GLN A 475 5.00 -8.65 27.99
C GLN A 475 5.53 -8.45 29.41
N SER A 476 6.84 -8.17 29.58
CA SER A 476 7.47 -8.13 30.91
C SER A 476 7.89 -6.72 31.37
N LYS A 477 8.08 -5.78 30.44
CA LYS A 477 8.42 -4.38 30.75
C LYS A 477 7.23 -3.42 30.68
N LEU A 478 6.25 -3.70 29.82
CA LEU A 478 5.04 -2.88 29.68
C LEU A 478 3.78 -3.55 30.27
N ASP A 479 3.89 -4.81 30.69
CA ASP A 479 2.77 -5.73 30.95
C ASP A 479 1.73 -5.77 29.82
N TRP A 480 2.20 -5.65 28.57
CA TRP A 480 1.32 -5.67 27.40
C TRP A 480 1.03 -7.09 26.93
N SER A 481 -0.19 -7.28 26.43
CA SER A 481 -0.68 -8.51 25.81
C SER A 481 -1.13 -8.22 24.38
N HIS A 482 -1.10 -9.22 23.51
CA HIS A 482 -1.65 -9.09 22.16
C HIS A 482 -3.18 -9.02 22.23
N ARG A 483 -3.76 -8.02 21.57
CA ARG A 483 -5.21 -7.74 21.54
C ARG A 483 -5.65 -7.44 20.10
N LYS A 484 -6.87 -7.85 19.74
CA LYS A 484 -7.55 -7.31 18.55
C LYS A 484 -8.18 -5.97 18.91
N GLY A 485 -8.11 -4.98 18.02
CA GLY A 485 -8.80 -3.70 18.20
C GLY A 485 -10.31 -3.93 18.24
N THR A 486 -10.95 -3.54 19.34
CA THR A 486 -12.33 -3.94 19.68
C THR A 486 -13.41 -3.07 19.04
N ARG A 487 -13.04 -1.91 18.50
CA ARG A 487 -13.94 -1.06 17.72
C ARG A 487 -14.36 -1.78 16.44
N ALA A 488 -15.61 -1.62 16.00
CA ALA A 488 -16.05 -2.20 14.73
C ALA A 488 -15.14 -1.68 13.59
N ALA A 489 -14.84 -2.52 12.60
CA ALA A 489 -14.35 -1.99 11.33
C ALA A 489 -15.56 -1.41 10.59
N ALA A 490 -15.36 -0.34 9.82
CA ALA A 490 -16.39 0.14 8.91
C ALA A 490 -16.91 -1.00 8.02
N HIS A 491 -18.19 -0.93 7.64
CA HIS A 491 -18.72 -1.82 6.62
C HIS A 491 -17.90 -1.62 5.34
N ILE A 492 -17.38 -2.72 4.80
CA ILE A 492 -16.77 -2.76 3.48
C ILE A 492 -17.88 -2.33 2.49
N PRO A 493 -17.70 -1.26 1.69
CA PRO A 493 -18.71 -0.87 0.71
C PRO A 493 -18.82 -1.96 -0.36
N GLU A 494 -19.99 -2.10 -0.99
CA GLU A 494 -20.26 -3.21 -1.93
C GLU A 494 -19.30 -3.19 -3.14
N ASN A 495 -18.85 -2.00 -3.55
CA ASN A 495 -17.86 -1.79 -4.60
C ASN A 495 -16.38 -1.82 -4.13
N ALA A 496 -16.09 -2.30 -2.92
CA ALA A 496 -14.71 -2.36 -2.43
C ALA A 496 -13.72 -3.12 -3.34
N PRO A 497 -14.09 -4.20 -4.07
CA PRO A 497 -13.20 -4.84 -5.04
C PRO A 497 -12.73 -3.85 -6.12
N GLU A 498 -13.66 -3.15 -6.77
CA GLU A 498 -13.40 -2.14 -7.80
C GLU A 498 -12.52 -0.99 -7.28
N VAL A 499 -12.78 -0.52 -6.05
CA VAL A 499 -11.99 0.55 -5.43
C VAL A 499 -10.56 0.09 -5.11
N CYS A 500 -10.39 -1.16 -4.65
CA CYS A 500 -9.07 -1.73 -4.40
C CYS A 500 -8.30 -1.96 -5.71
N GLU A 501 -8.98 -2.46 -6.74
CA GLU A 501 -8.43 -2.71 -8.07
C GLU A 501 -8.03 -1.41 -8.77
N ARG A 502 -8.90 -0.39 -8.77
CA ARG A 502 -8.59 0.96 -9.30
C ARG A 502 -7.43 1.61 -8.54
N ALA A 503 -7.34 1.42 -7.22
CA ALA A 503 -6.20 1.90 -6.43
C ALA A 503 -4.90 1.14 -6.76
N PHE A 504 -4.97 -0.17 -6.98
CA PHE A 504 -3.84 -0.99 -7.41
C PHE A 504 -3.36 -0.58 -8.81
N PHE A 505 -4.24 -0.43 -9.79
CA PHE A 505 -3.88 0.03 -11.13
C PHE A 505 -3.34 1.46 -11.14
N ARG A 506 -3.87 2.38 -10.32
CA ARG A 506 -3.27 3.70 -10.12
C ARG A 506 -1.86 3.60 -9.55
N ALA A 507 -1.61 2.72 -8.57
CA ALA A 507 -0.27 2.51 -8.05
C ALA A 507 0.67 1.94 -9.14
N VAL A 508 0.23 0.94 -9.91
CA VAL A 508 1.02 0.36 -11.03
C VAL A 508 1.29 1.40 -12.13
N TYR A 509 0.31 2.23 -12.48
CA TYR A 509 0.46 3.33 -13.41
C TYR A 509 1.52 4.34 -12.92
N LEU A 510 1.38 4.83 -11.68
CA LEU A 510 2.36 5.75 -11.09
C LEU A 510 3.77 5.15 -11.01
N MET A 511 3.89 3.84 -10.77
CA MET A 511 5.19 3.16 -10.82
C MET A 511 5.82 3.17 -12.21
N LYS A 512 5.01 2.92 -13.24
CA LYS A 512 5.47 2.86 -14.63
C LYS A 512 5.80 4.25 -15.17
N GLU A 513 4.93 5.23 -14.92
CA GLU A 513 5.06 6.59 -15.46
C GLU A 513 6.22 7.36 -14.80
N TYR A 514 6.45 7.18 -13.49
CA TYR A 514 7.48 7.90 -12.73
C TYR A 514 8.71 7.04 -12.38
N ASP A 515 8.88 5.89 -13.05
CA ASP A 515 9.96 4.90 -12.84
C ASP A 515 10.27 4.64 -11.33
N ILE A 516 9.22 4.44 -10.53
CA ILE A 516 9.37 4.37 -9.06
C ILE A 516 9.97 3.02 -8.68
N PRO A 517 11.26 2.96 -8.27
CA PRO A 517 11.97 1.69 -8.16
C PRO A 517 11.33 0.79 -7.10
N ALA A 518 11.26 -0.50 -7.41
CA ALA A 518 10.50 -1.50 -6.63
C ALA A 518 10.82 -1.55 -5.13
N LYS A 519 11.99 -1.06 -4.70
CA LYS A 519 12.49 -1.11 -3.32
C LYS A 519 11.82 -0.12 -2.36
N ALA A 520 11.12 0.93 -2.83
CA ALA A 520 10.63 2.03 -1.99
C ALA A 520 9.26 1.75 -1.29
N ARG A 521 8.99 0.52 -0.82
CA ARG A 521 7.60 0.07 -0.51
C ARG A 521 7.40 -0.50 0.88
N HIS A 522 7.12 0.39 1.84
CA HIS A 522 6.53 0.02 3.13
C HIS A 522 5.25 0.81 3.39
N VAL A 523 4.17 0.45 2.70
CA VAL A 523 2.82 0.84 3.14
C VAL A 523 2.60 0.21 4.51
N LEU A 524 2.49 1.03 5.55
CA LEU A 524 2.22 0.59 6.91
C LEU A 524 0.77 0.12 7.02
N THR A 525 0.52 -1.13 6.61
CA THR A 525 -0.81 -1.74 6.66
C THR A 525 -1.34 -1.76 8.10
N GLY A 526 -2.53 -1.19 8.27
CA GLY A 526 -3.19 -1.05 9.57
C GLY A 526 -3.54 -2.43 10.16
N ASN A 527 -2.67 -2.95 11.01
CA ASN A 527 -2.90 -4.23 11.66
C ASN A 527 -4.11 -4.14 12.60
N SER A 528 -5.11 -4.99 12.40
CA SER A 528 -6.30 -5.09 13.26
C SER A 528 -6.01 -5.61 14.69
N SER A 529 -4.73 -5.79 15.02
CA SER A 529 -4.25 -6.21 16.33
C SER A 529 -3.02 -5.42 16.76
N THR A 530 -2.95 -5.13 18.05
CA THR A 530 -1.90 -4.35 18.71
C THR A 530 -1.52 -5.00 20.02
N TYR A 531 -0.32 -4.69 20.52
CA TYR A 531 -0.03 -4.86 21.93
C TYR A 531 -0.70 -3.75 22.75
N HIS A 532 -1.27 -4.11 23.89
CA HIS A 532 -1.92 -3.20 24.84
C HIS A 532 -1.84 -3.76 26.26
N GLU A 533 -1.99 -2.89 27.26
CA GLU A 533 -2.09 -3.25 28.69
C GLU A 533 -2.95 -4.50 28.93
N ARG A 534 -2.39 -5.47 29.66
CA ARG A 534 -3.09 -6.70 30.02
C ARG A 534 -4.31 -6.36 30.87
N GLY A 535 -5.44 -7.00 30.57
CA GLY A 535 -6.70 -6.75 31.26
C GLY A 535 -7.59 -5.69 30.61
N ALA A 536 -7.04 -4.79 29.76
CA ALA A 536 -7.84 -3.81 29.03
C ALA A 536 -8.99 -4.48 28.25
N LYS A 537 -10.24 -4.08 28.52
CA LYS A 537 -11.46 -4.64 27.92
C LYS A 537 -11.70 -4.11 26.51
N GLN A 538 -11.44 -2.82 26.31
CA GLN A 538 -11.54 -2.11 25.05
C GLN A 538 -10.14 -1.65 24.64
N VAL A 539 -9.80 -1.84 23.37
CA VAL A 539 -8.53 -1.43 22.79
C VAL A 539 -8.85 -0.60 21.56
N ASP A 540 -8.68 0.71 21.71
CA ASP A 540 -8.89 1.65 20.61
C ASP A 540 -7.69 1.63 19.66
N ILE A 541 -7.98 1.60 18.37
CA ILE A 541 -6.99 1.73 17.29
C ILE A 541 -7.53 2.86 16.43
N VAL A 542 -6.85 4.01 16.50
CA VAL A 542 -7.19 5.20 15.72
C VAL A 542 -7.11 4.85 14.22
N ALA A 543 -7.93 5.53 13.41
CA ALA A 543 -8.19 5.21 12.00
C ALA A 543 -8.92 3.87 11.70
N LYS A 544 -9.38 3.08 12.68
CA LYS A 544 -10.19 1.87 12.40
C LYS A 544 -11.69 2.14 12.16
N ASP A 545 -12.21 3.21 12.75
CA ASP A 545 -13.66 3.56 12.80
C ASP A 545 -13.89 5.07 12.63
N GLU A 546 -12.86 5.82 12.24
CA GLU A 546 -12.92 7.27 12.21
C GLU A 546 -13.41 7.77 10.85
N LYS A 547 -14.67 8.20 10.80
CA LYS A 547 -15.33 8.76 9.60
C LYS A 547 -14.76 10.12 9.13
N ARG A 548 -13.63 10.54 9.70
CA ARG A 548 -12.92 11.79 9.45
C ARG A 548 -11.44 11.48 9.28
N ALA A 549 -11.07 11.02 8.09
CA ALA A 549 -9.72 10.62 7.80
C ALA A 549 -9.06 11.65 6.87
N TYR A 550 -8.16 12.45 7.43
CA TYR A 550 -7.08 13.01 6.62
C TYR A 550 -5.96 11.97 6.54
N THR A 551 -5.49 11.69 5.33
CA THR A 551 -4.36 10.80 5.10
C THR A 551 -3.10 11.64 4.99
N LEU A 552 -2.23 11.54 6.01
CA LEU A 552 -0.86 12.05 5.92
C LEU A 552 -0.05 11.08 5.05
N LEU A 553 0.16 11.43 3.79
CA LEU A 553 1.10 10.76 2.91
C LEU A 553 2.52 11.15 3.31
N VAL A 554 3.20 10.20 3.97
CA VAL A 554 4.64 10.23 4.17
C VAL A 554 5.28 9.51 2.99
N ALA A 555 5.82 10.28 2.04
CA ALA A 555 6.62 9.74 0.95
C ALA A 555 8.12 9.84 1.28
N SER A 556 8.91 8.90 0.79
CA SER A 556 10.37 8.92 0.90
C SER A 556 10.97 8.55 -0.45
N THR A 557 12.01 9.27 -0.86
CA THR A 557 12.76 8.94 -2.08
C THR A 557 13.48 7.60 -1.92
N PRO A 558 13.85 6.94 -3.03
CA PRO A 558 14.71 5.75 -2.99
C PRO A 558 16.08 6.00 -2.35
N SER A 559 16.57 7.24 -2.34
CA SER A 559 17.79 7.68 -1.64
C SER A 559 17.63 7.82 -0.12
N GLY A 560 16.41 7.71 0.42
CA GLY A 560 16.12 7.81 1.85
C GLY A 560 15.77 9.22 2.35
N SER A 561 15.71 10.22 1.47
CA SER A 561 15.20 11.55 1.80
C SER A 561 13.69 11.48 2.02
N ILE A 562 13.18 12.17 3.04
CA ILE A 562 11.73 12.29 3.26
C ILE A 562 11.22 13.42 2.36
N LEU A 563 10.20 13.12 1.54
CA LEU A 563 9.51 14.14 0.75
C LEU A 563 8.52 14.92 1.63
N PRO A 564 8.10 16.13 1.23
CA PRO A 564 7.14 16.91 2.00
C PRO A 564 5.88 16.12 2.37
N PHE A 565 5.38 16.34 3.59
CA PHE A 565 4.20 15.63 4.07
C PHE A 565 2.94 16.16 3.40
N GLN A 566 2.31 15.33 2.58
CA GLN A 566 1.07 15.67 1.90
C GLN A 566 -0.14 15.26 2.75
N GLN A 567 -1.11 16.17 2.95
CA GLN A 567 -2.32 15.92 3.75
C GLN A 567 -3.56 15.86 2.85
N VAL A 568 -4.06 14.64 2.60
CA VAL A 568 -5.29 14.41 1.80
C VAL A 568 -6.49 14.31 2.74
N TRP A 569 -7.24 15.39 2.87
CA TRP A 569 -8.45 15.45 3.70
C TRP A 569 -9.63 14.73 3.02
N SER A 570 -10.34 13.88 3.75
CA SER A 570 -11.52 13.21 3.21
C SER A 570 -12.56 12.84 4.28
N GLY A 571 -13.84 13.10 3.98
CA GLY A 571 -14.95 12.62 4.80
C GLY A 571 -16.28 13.24 4.39
N SER A 572 -17.37 12.57 4.75
CA SER A 572 -18.75 12.94 4.41
C SER A 572 -19.37 14.00 5.33
N THR A 573 -18.56 14.69 6.15
CA THR A 573 -19.04 15.77 7.02
C THR A 573 -18.15 16.99 6.85
N HIS A 574 -18.74 18.19 6.86
CA HIS A 574 -17.99 19.46 6.77
C HIS A 574 -16.87 19.58 7.83
N ARG A 575 -17.03 18.93 9.00
CA ARG A 575 -15.99 18.85 10.05
C ARG A 575 -14.83 17.88 9.74
N SER A 576 -14.80 17.28 8.55
CA SER A 576 -13.71 16.43 8.04
C SER A 576 -12.79 17.15 7.04
N LEU A 577 -13.10 18.42 6.75
CA LEU A 577 -12.39 19.31 5.84
C LEU A 577 -11.66 20.38 6.67
N PRO A 578 -10.62 21.04 6.12
CA PRO A 578 -10.10 22.28 6.68
C PRO A 578 -11.22 23.31 6.90
N VAL A 579 -11.06 24.16 7.92
CA VAL A 579 -11.95 25.32 8.07
C VAL A 579 -11.65 26.28 6.90
N GLY A 580 -12.67 26.86 6.28
CA GLY A 580 -12.49 27.66 5.06
C GLY A 580 -11.58 28.90 5.20
N GLY A 581 -11.36 29.38 6.42
CA GLY A 581 -10.39 30.43 6.75
C GLY A 581 -9.17 29.91 7.55
N ALA A 582 -8.69 28.71 7.24
CA ALA A 582 -7.40 28.23 7.74
C ALA A 582 -6.25 28.80 6.89
N ASP A 583 -5.11 29.08 7.52
CA ASP A 583 -3.92 29.59 6.82
C ASP A 583 -3.53 28.69 5.64
N GLY A 584 -3.21 29.30 4.49
CA GLY A 584 -2.90 28.62 3.24
C GLY A 584 -4.12 28.12 2.42
N MET A 585 -5.36 28.28 2.89
CA MET A 585 -6.54 27.90 2.09
C MET A 585 -6.70 28.74 0.81
N ASP A 586 -6.36 30.03 0.85
CA ASP A 586 -6.41 30.89 -0.34
C ASP A 586 -5.33 30.51 -1.37
N GLU A 587 -4.15 30.11 -0.90
CA GLU A 587 -3.06 29.59 -1.74
C GLU A 587 -3.46 28.25 -2.38
N ALA A 588 -4.11 27.36 -1.62
CA ALA A 588 -4.68 26.12 -2.13
C ALA A 588 -5.78 26.37 -3.19
N HIS A 589 -6.66 27.36 -2.98
CA HIS A 589 -7.66 27.75 -3.96
C HIS A 589 -7.02 28.34 -5.24
N GLN A 590 -5.95 29.15 -5.11
CA GLN A 590 -5.19 29.72 -6.23
C GLN A 590 -4.42 28.66 -7.03
N GLN A 591 -3.85 27.65 -6.37
CA GLN A 591 -3.23 26.48 -7.03
C GLN A 591 -4.26 25.48 -7.59
N ASN A 592 -5.54 25.86 -7.58
CA ASN A 592 -6.65 25.11 -8.16
C ASN A 592 -6.92 23.75 -7.49
N CYS A 593 -6.62 23.60 -6.19
CA CYS A 593 -6.98 22.44 -5.36
C CYS A 593 -8.50 22.38 -5.02
N ASN A 594 -9.35 22.86 -5.92
CA ASN A 594 -10.76 23.18 -5.70
C ASN A 594 -11.71 21.96 -5.80
N TYR A 595 -11.47 20.89 -5.02
CA TYR A 595 -12.45 19.80 -4.86
C TYR A 595 -12.56 19.31 -3.40
N PHE A 596 -13.19 20.15 -2.56
CA PHE A 596 -13.74 19.75 -1.26
C PHE A 596 -15.28 19.81 -1.19
N GLY A 597 -15.95 20.05 -2.32
CA GLY A 597 -17.41 19.99 -2.42
C GLY A 597 -17.94 18.55 -2.26
N MET A 598 -19.10 18.39 -1.61
CA MET A 598 -19.75 17.08 -1.45
C MET A 598 -20.41 16.61 -2.76
N THR A 599 -19.61 16.10 -3.69
CA THR A 599 -20.03 15.19 -4.75
C THR A 599 -19.32 13.85 -4.58
N PHE A 600 -20.00 12.75 -4.92
CA PHE A 600 -19.40 11.42 -4.83
C PHE A 600 -18.27 11.30 -5.87
N SER A 601 -17.04 11.14 -5.38
CA SER A 601 -15.83 10.82 -6.15
C SER A 601 -15.33 11.89 -7.14
N LEU A 602 -14.35 12.69 -6.70
CA LEU A 602 -12.95 12.65 -7.18
C LEU A 602 -12.07 13.37 -6.13
N ARG A 603 -10.79 12.98 -5.96
CA ARG A 603 -9.88 13.55 -4.95
C ARG A 603 -8.66 14.18 -5.62
N ALA A 604 -8.26 15.35 -5.13
CA ALA A 604 -7.01 16.03 -5.48
C ALA A 604 -6.07 16.12 -4.25
N THR A 605 -4.83 16.54 -4.50
CA THR A 605 -3.69 16.54 -3.57
C THR A 605 -3.18 17.95 -3.25
N LEU A 606 -2.50 18.08 -2.11
CA LEU A 606 -1.89 19.34 -1.62
C LEU A 606 -0.41 19.10 -1.27
N ASP A 607 0.48 19.93 -1.81
CA ASP A 607 1.91 19.89 -1.50
C ASP A 607 2.30 21.14 -0.69
N PHE A 608 2.88 20.91 0.50
CA PHE A 608 3.43 21.98 1.34
C PHE A 608 4.96 21.98 1.25
N SER A 609 5.53 22.87 0.45
CA SER A 609 6.97 23.17 0.54
C SER A 609 7.22 24.18 1.66
N ALA A 610 7.70 23.68 2.81
CA ALA A 610 8.23 24.56 3.85
C ALA A 610 9.61 25.08 3.41
N GLY A 611 9.72 26.39 3.14
CA GLY A 611 10.99 27.03 2.90
C GLY A 611 11.81 27.16 4.18
N THR A 612 13.00 26.54 4.20
CA THR A 612 14.07 26.72 5.19
C THR A 612 15.41 26.70 4.48
#